data_AF-A0A3G6RKS9-F1
#
_entry.id   AF-A0A3G6RKS9-F1
#
_cell.length_a   1.000
_cell.length_b   1.000
_cell.length_c   1.000
_cell.angle_alpha   90.00
_cell.angle_beta   90.00
_cell.angle_gamma   90.00
#
_symmetry.space_group_name_H-M   'P 1'
#
loop_
_entity.id
_entity.type
_entity.pdbx_description
1 polymer ?
#
loop_
_entity_poly.entity_id
_entity_poly.type
_entity_poly.pdbx_seq_one_letter_code
_entity_poly.pdbx_strand_id
1 'polypeptide(L)'
;MKNALKHELREKAKSHTITMGILSLKNKTTGKQYIQGSVNLEALVNKIKFLLNGNLFANTQLQEDWSQQGSESFTFEFVSVIAPQDNKYINYRQKIKKAEAAFISETGGEFY
;
A
#
# COMPACT_ATOMS: atom_id res chain seq x y z
N MET A 1 -12.64 30.78 -11.46
CA MET A 1 -12.83 29.84 -10.34
C MET A 1 -12.04 28.52 -10.43
N LYS A 2 -11.76 27.92 -11.61
CA LYS A 2 -10.96 26.66 -11.73
C LYS A 2 -9.50 26.74 -11.23
N ASN A 3 -8.86 27.91 -11.27
CA ASN A 3 -7.44 28.07 -10.87
C ASN A 3 -7.22 28.08 -9.35
N ALA A 4 -8.19 28.56 -8.56
CA ALA A 4 -8.09 28.59 -7.10
C ALA A 4 -8.14 27.18 -6.51
N LEU A 5 -9.06 26.33 -7.01
CA LEU A 5 -9.16 24.93 -6.61
C LEU A 5 -7.89 24.13 -6.95
N LYS A 6 -7.31 24.37 -8.14
CA LYS A 6 -6.05 23.73 -8.55
C LYS A 6 -4.87 24.17 -7.66
N HIS A 7 -4.85 25.44 -7.25
CA HIS A 7 -3.83 25.96 -6.35
C HIS A 7 -3.98 25.37 -4.94
N GLU A 8 -5.18 25.36 -4.39
CA GLU A 8 -5.46 24.81 -3.06
C GLU A 8 -5.16 23.30 -2.97
N LEU A 9 -5.50 22.53 -4.02
CA LEU A 9 -5.13 21.11 -4.11
C LEU A 9 -3.62 20.90 -4.17
N ARG A 10 -2.88 21.79 -4.83
CA ARG A 10 -1.40 21.75 -4.88
C ARG A 10 -0.79 22.07 -3.52
N GLU A 11 -1.31 23.08 -2.81
CA GLU A 11 -0.81 23.44 -1.48
C GLU A 11 -1.11 22.35 -0.45
N LYS A 12 -2.32 21.77 -0.47
CA LYS A 12 -2.65 20.58 0.35
C LYS A 12 -1.76 19.38 0.04
N ALA A 13 -1.40 19.17 -1.22
CA ALA A 13 -0.48 18.10 -1.62
C ALA A 13 0.97 18.37 -1.16
N LYS A 14 1.40 19.63 -1.06
CA LYS A 14 2.73 20.00 -0.56
C LYS A 14 2.86 19.84 0.95
N SER A 15 1.79 20.08 1.71
CA SER A 15 1.78 19.94 3.17
C SER A 15 1.53 18.52 3.65
N HIS A 16 1.06 17.62 2.79
CA HIS A 16 0.78 16.24 3.18
C HIS A 16 2.08 15.43 3.26
N THR A 17 2.45 15.04 4.47
CA THR A 17 3.56 14.12 4.69
C THR A 17 3.18 12.76 4.13
N ILE A 18 3.89 12.32 3.10
CA ILE A 18 3.68 11.01 2.48
C ILE A 18 4.20 9.93 3.44
N THR A 19 3.40 8.90 3.69
CA THR A 19 3.84 7.75 4.48
C THR A 19 4.53 6.74 3.57
N MET A 20 5.75 6.35 3.90
CA MET A 20 6.48 5.28 3.22
C MET A 20 6.66 4.07 4.14
N GLY A 21 6.74 2.87 3.57
CA GLY A 21 6.83 1.67 4.38
C GLY A 21 6.30 0.43 3.68
N ILE A 22 5.62 -0.42 4.43
CA ILE A 22 5.04 -1.69 3.99
C ILE A 22 3.53 -1.66 4.25
N LEU A 23 2.77 -2.03 3.22
CA LEU A 23 1.34 -2.24 3.27
C LEU A 23 1.04 -3.75 3.33
N SER A 24 0.09 -4.13 4.18
CA SER A 24 -0.58 -5.43 4.15
C SER A 24 -2.03 -5.25 3.71
N LEU A 25 -2.47 -6.07 2.76
CA LEU A 25 -3.87 -6.27 2.45
C LEU A 25 -4.25 -7.67 2.95
N LYS A 26 -5.01 -7.70 4.04
CA LYS A 26 -5.41 -8.94 4.71
C LYS A 26 -6.83 -9.31 4.32
N ASN A 27 -7.02 -10.55 3.90
CA ASN A 27 -8.34 -11.18 3.80
C ASN A 27 -8.76 -11.64 5.21
N LYS A 28 -9.88 -11.12 5.72
CA LYS A 28 -10.39 -11.45 7.06
C LYS A 28 -11.02 -12.84 7.15
N THR A 29 -11.48 -13.39 6.02
CA THR A 29 -12.11 -14.71 5.92
C THR A 29 -11.06 -15.82 5.93
N THR A 30 -10.02 -15.69 5.13
CA THR A 30 -8.99 -16.73 4.97
C THR A 30 -7.75 -16.49 5.83
N GLY A 31 -7.53 -15.26 6.28
CA GLY A 31 -6.30 -14.84 6.97
C GLY A 31 -5.13 -14.55 6.03
N LYS A 32 -5.25 -14.83 4.72
CA LYS A 32 -4.21 -14.61 3.72
C LYS A 32 -3.86 -13.13 3.60
N GLN A 33 -2.59 -12.85 3.30
CA GLN A 33 -2.09 -11.48 3.20
C GLN A 33 -1.39 -11.24 1.86
N TYR A 34 -1.58 -10.04 1.31
CA TYR A 34 -0.78 -9.50 0.24
C TYR A 34 0.09 -8.37 0.79
N ILE A 35 1.40 -8.53 0.71
CA ILE A 35 2.38 -7.57 1.25
C ILE A 35 3.03 -6.82 0.11
N GLN A 36 3.14 -5.50 0.23
CA GLN A 36 3.86 -4.69 -0.75
C GLN A 36 4.46 -3.43 -0.12
N GLY A 37 5.74 -3.19 -0.41
CA GLY A 37 6.44 -1.96 -0.03
C GLY A 37 6.18 -0.78 -0.97
N SER A 38 6.09 0.45 -0.44
CA SER A 38 6.02 1.67 -1.24
C SER A 38 6.58 2.90 -0.52
N VAL A 39 7.05 3.86 -1.32
CA VAL A 39 7.43 5.21 -0.85
C VAL A 39 6.22 6.12 -0.60
N ASN A 40 5.03 5.66 -0.98
CA ASN A 40 3.75 6.32 -0.77
C ASN A 40 2.68 5.24 -0.57
N LEU A 41 2.34 4.97 0.69
CA LEU A 41 1.41 3.90 1.07
C LEU A 41 -0.03 4.28 0.73
N GLU A 42 -0.41 5.54 0.88
CA GLU A 42 -1.76 6.03 0.54
C GLU A 42 -2.04 5.88 -0.96
N ALA A 43 -1.08 6.24 -1.81
CA ALA A 43 -1.17 6.03 -3.25
C ALA A 43 -1.20 4.54 -3.61
N LEU A 44 -0.47 3.70 -2.85
CA LEU A 44 -0.47 2.26 -3.05
C LEU A 44 -1.85 1.64 -2.73
N VAL A 45 -2.47 2.01 -1.61
CA VAL A 45 -3.83 1.57 -1.25
C VAL A 45 -4.82 1.91 -2.37
N ASN A 46 -4.81 3.15 -2.84
CA ASN A 46 -5.69 3.59 -3.92
C ASN A 46 -5.47 2.80 -5.22
N LYS A 47 -4.20 2.56 -5.58
CA LYS A 47 -3.84 1.76 -6.76
C LYS A 47 -4.36 0.33 -6.65
N ILE A 48 -4.10 -0.35 -5.54
CA ILE A 48 -4.53 -1.74 -5.32
C ILE A 48 -6.05 -1.82 -5.37
N LYS A 49 -6.75 -0.96 -4.63
CA LYS A 49 -8.22 -0.93 -4.61
C LYS A 49 -8.81 -0.66 -5.99
N PHE A 50 -8.24 0.28 -6.76
CA PHE A 50 -8.69 0.58 -8.12
C PHE A 50 -8.53 -0.63 -9.05
N LEU A 51 -7.38 -1.30 -9.01
CA LEU A 51 -7.11 -2.47 -9.85
C LEU A 51 -8.00 -3.66 -9.47
N LEU A 52 -8.19 -3.93 -8.17
CA LEU A 52 -9.06 -5.02 -7.70
C LEU A 52 -10.52 -4.78 -8.10
N ASN A 53 -11.02 -3.56 -7.91
CA ASN A 53 -12.39 -3.19 -8.31
C ASN A 53 -12.57 -3.22 -9.84
N GLY A 54 -11.50 -2.97 -10.60
CA GLY A 54 -11.50 -3.04 -12.06
C GLY A 54 -11.30 -4.44 -12.63
N ASN A 55 -11.08 -5.46 -11.81
CA ASN A 55 -10.69 -6.80 -12.23
C ASN A 55 -9.38 -6.82 -13.06
N LEU A 56 -8.42 -5.97 -12.69
CA LEU A 56 -7.13 -5.78 -13.36
C LEU A 56 -5.93 -6.09 -12.45
N PHE A 57 -6.16 -6.66 -11.27
CA PHE A 57 -5.07 -6.97 -10.35
C PHE A 57 -4.28 -8.18 -10.83
N ALA A 58 -2.95 -8.09 -10.77
CA ALA A 58 -2.07 -9.10 -11.36
C ALA A 58 -2.10 -10.45 -10.63
N ASN A 59 -2.38 -10.45 -9.33
CA ASN A 59 -2.53 -11.68 -8.55
C ASN A 59 -3.96 -12.23 -8.74
N THR A 60 -4.08 -13.31 -9.51
CA THR A 60 -5.37 -13.92 -9.86
C THR A 60 -6.11 -14.45 -8.65
N GLN A 61 -5.42 -15.08 -7.69
CA GLN A 61 -6.05 -15.61 -6.49
C GLN A 61 -6.65 -14.50 -5.63
N LEU A 62 -5.90 -13.42 -5.38
CA LEU A 62 -6.41 -12.28 -4.65
C LEU A 62 -7.56 -11.60 -5.39
N GLN A 63 -7.47 -11.50 -6.72
CA GLN A 63 -8.53 -10.92 -7.55
C GLN A 63 -9.82 -11.74 -7.46
N GLU A 64 -9.73 -13.07 -7.52
CA GLU A 64 -10.87 -13.98 -7.36
C GLU A 64 -11.49 -13.86 -5.98
N ASP A 65 -10.68 -13.93 -4.92
CA ASP A 65 -11.15 -13.77 -3.54
C ASP A 65 -11.84 -12.42 -3.34
N TRP A 66 -11.26 -11.33 -3.88
CA TRP A 66 -11.85 -9.99 -3.82
C TRP A 66 -13.22 -9.92 -4.52
N SER A 67 -13.31 -10.47 -5.72
CA SER A 67 -14.55 -10.50 -6.50
C SER A 67 -15.65 -11.33 -5.84
N GLN A 68 -15.28 -12.42 -5.15
CA GLN A 68 -16.25 -13.32 -4.49
C GLN A 68 -16.69 -12.82 -3.12
N GLN A 69 -15.76 -12.27 -2.32
CA GLN A 69 -16.00 -11.94 -0.91
C GLN A 69 -16.32 -10.46 -0.68
N GLY A 70 -16.11 -9.61 -1.69
CA GLY A 70 -16.33 -8.18 -1.60
C GLY A 70 -15.23 -7.45 -0.83
N SER A 71 -15.12 -6.14 -1.06
CA SER A 71 -14.07 -5.29 -0.48
C SER A 71 -14.10 -5.23 1.05
N GLU A 72 -15.28 -5.38 1.63
CA GLU A 72 -15.56 -5.40 3.06
C GLU A 72 -14.96 -6.60 3.77
N SER A 73 -14.62 -7.67 3.05
CA SER A 73 -13.91 -8.84 3.59
C SER A 73 -12.41 -8.61 3.73
N PHE A 74 -11.90 -7.46 3.29
CA PHE A 74 -10.49 -7.13 3.30
C PHE A 74 -10.17 -5.93 4.19
N THR A 75 -8.92 -5.82 4.62
CA THR A 75 -8.44 -4.67 5.41
C THR A 75 -7.03 -4.29 4.97
N PHE A 76 -6.81 -3.00 4.78
CA PHE A 76 -5.51 -2.42 4.46
C PHE A 76 -4.85 -1.94 5.76
N GLU A 77 -3.63 -2.38 6.02
CA GLU A 77 -2.89 -2.08 7.24
C GLU A 77 -1.46 -1.64 6.91
N PHE A 78 -0.99 -0.56 7.53
CA PHE A 78 0.40 -0.13 7.41
C PHE A 78 1.23 -0.86 8.47
N VAL A 79 1.81 -2.00 8.08
CA VAL A 79 2.51 -2.90 9.02
C VAL A 79 3.91 -2.43 9.40
N SER A 80 4.49 -1.52 8.61
CA SER A 80 5.75 -0.86 8.95
C SER A 80 5.78 0.52 8.31
N VAL A 81 6.11 1.55 9.09
CA VAL A 81 6.32 2.91 8.61
C VAL A 81 7.79 3.27 8.70
N ILE A 82 8.35 3.77 7.60
CA ILE A 82 9.74 4.23 7.52
C ILE A 82 9.71 5.76 7.55
N ALA A 83 10.20 6.36 8.64
CA ALA A 83 10.29 7.81 8.72
C ALA A 83 11.32 8.34 7.71
N PRO A 84 11.03 9.48 7.05
CA PRO A 84 12.05 10.21 6.31
C PRO A 84 13.15 10.68 7.27
N GLN A 85 14.38 10.61 6.80
CA GLN A 85 15.58 11.07 7.49
C GLN A 85 16.24 12.16 6.65
N ASP A 86 16.84 13.15 7.33
CA ASP A 86 17.59 14.25 6.70
C ASP A 86 18.97 13.77 6.22
N ASN A 87 18.95 12.79 5.32
CA ASN A 87 20.13 12.26 4.67
C ASN A 87 19.81 11.90 3.22
N LYS A 88 20.33 12.71 2.31
CA LYS A 88 20.16 12.58 0.85
C LYS A 88 20.76 11.31 0.24
N TYR A 89 21.60 10.59 0.97
CA TYR A 89 22.25 9.35 0.50
C TYR A 89 21.42 8.09 0.80
N ILE A 90 20.27 8.22 1.46
CA ILE A 90 19.42 7.07 1.77
C ILE A 90 18.65 6.62 0.53
N ASN A 91 18.88 5.38 0.13
CA ASN A 91 18.05 4.70 -0.87
C ASN A 91 16.82 4.08 -0.19
N TYR A 92 15.73 4.85 -0.10
CA TYR A 92 14.48 4.40 0.52
C TYR A 92 13.89 3.17 -0.18
N ARG A 93 14.04 3.04 -1.51
CA ARG A 93 13.54 1.85 -2.24
C ARG A 93 14.23 0.57 -1.76
N GLN A 94 15.55 0.62 -1.57
CA GLN A 94 16.30 -0.52 -1.05
C GLN A 94 15.95 -0.81 0.41
N LYS A 95 15.76 0.23 1.23
CA LYS A 95 15.36 0.09 2.64
C LYS A 95 13.98 -0.56 2.77
N ILE A 96 13.00 -0.10 1.97
CA ILE A 96 11.66 -0.67 1.90
C ILE A 96 11.73 -2.14 1.46
N LYS A 97 12.47 -2.45 0.38
CA LYS A 97 12.59 -3.82 -0.11
C LYS A 97 13.19 -4.78 0.94
N LYS A 98 14.17 -4.31 1.72
CA LYS A 98 14.74 -5.08 2.84
C LYS A 98 13.72 -5.29 3.95
N ALA A 99 12.98 -4.25 4.31
CA ALA A 99 11.95 -4.32 5.33
C ALA A 99 10.81 -5.26 4.91
N GLU A 100 10.39 -5.21 3.64
CA GLU A 100 9.40 -6.11 3.04
C GLU A 100 9.83 -7.57 3.12
N ALA A 101 11.06 -7.88 2.70
CA ALA A 101 11.59 -9.24 2.78
C ALA A 101 11.70 -9.74 4.23
N ALA A 102 12.15 -8.88 5.15
CA ALA A 102 12.23 -9.22 6.58
C ALA A 102 10.84 -9.52 7.15
N PHE A 103 9.86 -8.66 6.86
CA PHE A 103 8.48 -8.83 7.31
C PHE A 103 7.86 -10.14 6.82
N ILE A 104 8.05 -10.47 5.52
CA ILE A 104 7.56 -11.73 4.95
C ILE A 104 8.24 -12.93 5.61
N SER A 105 9.54 -12.84 5.91
CA SER A 105 10.27 -13.95 6.55
C SER A 105 9.89 -14.16 8.02
N GLU A 106 9.55 -13.10 8.74
CA GLU A 106 9.11 -13.16 10.15
C GLU A 106 7.65 -13.58 10.27
N THR A 107 6.82 -13.21 9.29
CA THR A 107 5.40 -13.52 9.26
C THR A 107 5.19 -14.91 8.67
N GLY A 108 5.02 -15.92 9.54
CA GLY A 108 4.75 -17.32 9.14
C GLY A 108 3.33 -17.60 8.61
N GLY A 109 2.71 -16.64 7.91
CA GLY A 109 1.34 -16.73 7.41
C GLY A 109 1.23 -17.20 5.95
N GLU A 110 -0.01 -17.39 5.48
CA GLU A 110 -0.27 -17.63 4.06
C GLU A 110 -0.30 -16.30 3.29
N PHE A 111 0.35 -16.28 2.12
CA PHE A 111 0.43 -15.11 1.26
C PHE A 111 -0.23 -15.34 -0.09
N TYR A 112 -0.69 -14.25 -0.70
CA TYR A 112 -1.16 -14.22 -2.08
C TYR A 112 0.00 -14.17 -3.07
#